data_AF-A0AA35R1M6-F1
#
_entry.id   AF-A0AA35R1M6-F1
#
_cell.length_a   1.000
_cell.length_b   1.000
_cell.length_c   1.000
_cell.angle_alpha   90.00
_cell.angle_beta   90.00
_cell.angle_gamma   90.00
#
_symmetry.space_group_name_H-M   'P 1'
#
loop_
_entity.id
_entity.type
_entity.pdbx_description
1 polymer ?
#
loop_
_entity_poly.entity_id
_entity_poly.type
_entity_poly.pdbx_seq_one_letter_code
_entity_poly.pdbx_strand_id
1 'polypeptide(L)'
;SQQLIVHTLSSSDLTKGLSASSFDYLSCSFHHGAVTGLDVCLRKPIVATCSLDKTIRVWNYENNSLDLHKEFPEEAYSVALHPSGLFVLVGFSEKLRLMSLLINDIRPYKEFLIRGCRECSFSHGGHLFAAANTNLIQIFSTFSFENTANLKGHNGKVRCIKWSQDDTQIVSCSMDGAVYEWGVLSGRRENECVVKSCSYTCLTLTPDLRTTFVVSTDSTLSEMILTDSTVVRSVPTGDVLTEVVLSGSGRMLFAGSSSGSVRSLKFPLNEAGEFTEHQTHSAPITRMRISYDDSCLFSVAKDGSLFCHRVSDKDGRGYRKDKDTPFAEEVLVTKSDMEELNSELSEYKNKVGELRSENDYQLRLKDMNYGEKMKEMRDSHAHEMEKLRTQYETLRTDREREQADYEARLGKMDEDHSATLQDMDDSNNKKLMTEYEKYQELQARSLKLQEEYEKRIEEMEEAREKALQEVTDHYETKLEERDRQREQVGPL
;
A
#
# COMPACT_ATOMS: atom_id res chain seq x y z
N SER A 1 -5.45 -7.37 34.44
CA SER A 1 -5.50 -7.74 33.01
C SER A 1 -6.93 -8.12 32.62
N GLN A 2 -7.79 -7.15 32.33
CA GLN A 2 -9.07 -7.42 31.66
C GLN A 2 -8.87 -7.06 30.20
N GLN A 3 -8.52 -8.05 29.39
CA GLN A 3 -8.36 -7.90 27.95
C GLN A 3 -9.51 -8.65 27.29
N LEU A 4 -10.35 -7.92 26.58
CA LEU A 4 -11.41 -8.51 25.78
C LEU A 4 -10.81 -8.91 24.43
N ILE A 5 -10.49 -10.19 24.30
CA ILE A 5 -9.95 -10.79 23.07
C ILE A 5 -11.15 -11.20 22.23
N VAL A 6 -11.34 -10.57 21.07
CA VAL A 6 -12.34 -10.99 20.09
C VAL A 6 -11.69 -12.00 19.14
N HIS A 7 -12.22 -13.21 19.13
CA HIS A 7 -11.82 -14.25 18.19
C HIS A 7 -12.83 -14.29 17.04
N THR A 8 -12.44 -13.87 15.84
CA THR A 8 -13.20 -14.20 14.63
C THR A 8 -12.91 -15.65 14.27
N LEU A 9 -13.79 -16.56 14.69
CA LEU A 9 -13.81 -17.93 14.18
C LEU A 9 -14.37 -17.88 12.75
N SER A 10 -13.50 -17.95 11.72
CA SER A 10 -13.98 -18.34 10.39
C SER A 10 -14.27 -19.84 10.42
N SER A 11 -15.46 -20.25 9.98
CA SER A 11 -15.91 -21.64 10.07
C SER A 11 -15.34 -22.55 8.97
N SER A 12 -14.16 -22.26 8.39
CA SER A 12 -13.73 -23.01 7.20
C SER A 12 -12.25 -23.29 6.99
N ASP A 13 -11.31 -22.89 7.85
CA ASP A 13 -9.89 -23.21 7.57
C ASP A 13 -9.12 -23.67 8.81
N LEU A 14 -9.26 -24.96 9.14
CA LEU A 14 -8.45 -25.61 10.18
C LEU A 14 -7.15 -26.24 9.65
N THR A 15 -6.73 -25.96 8.41
CA THR A 15 -5.52 -26.57 7.85
C THR A 15 -4.78 -25.63 6.92
N LYS A 16 -4.09 -24.62 7.46
CA LYS A 16 -2.84 -24.06 6.88
C LYS A 16 -2.20 -23.06 7.84
N GLY A 17 -1.01 -23.44 8.33
CA GLY A 17 0.08 -22.55 8.72
C GLY A 17 -0.18 -21.59 9.89
N LEU A 18 0.49 -21.83 11.02
CA LEU A 18 0.79 -20.77 11.98
C LEU A 18 1.64 -19.68 11.28
N SER A 19 0.98 -18.70 10.68
CA SER A 19 1.61 -17.44 10.29
C SER A 19 0.83 -16.31 10.95
N ALA A 20 1.42 -15.78 12.02
CA ALA A 20 1.12 -14.51 12.67
C ALA A 20 -0.36 -14.11 12.68
N SER A 21 -1.10 -14.58 13.70
CA SER A 21 -2.32 -13.90 14.12
C SER A 21 -1.96 -12.46 14.49
N SER A 22 -2.28 -11.51 13.62
CA SER A 22 -2.18 -10.08 13.93
C SER A 22 -3.20 -9.76 15.02
N PHE A 23 -2.69 -9.51 16.22
CA PHE A 23 -3.49 -9.05 17.35
C PHE A 23 -3.78 -7.56 17.16
N ASP A 24 -4.96 -7.21 16.68
CA ASP A 24 -5.41 -5.82 16.66
C ASP A 24 -6.17 -5.50 17.95
N TYR A 25 -5.59 -4.60 18.74
CA TYR A 25 -6.21 -4.08 19.96
C TYR A 25 -7.43 -3.22 19.59
N LEU A 26 -8.63 -3.65 19.99
CA LEU A 26 -9.89 -3.02 19.54
C LEU A 26 -10.45 -1.96 20.50
N SER A 27 -9.92 -1.81 21.72
CA SER A 27 -10.42 -0.78 22.65
C SER A 27 -9.36 -0.25 23.60
N CYS A 28 -9.32 1.08 23.72
CA CYS A 28 -8.62 1.83 24.75
C CYS A 28 -8.91 1.24 26.14
N SER A 29 -7.87 1.00 26.96
CA SER A 29 -8.06 0.48 28.31
C SER A 29 -8.82 1.48 29.19
N PHE A 30 -10.11 1.25 29.43
CA PHE A 30 -10.91 2.05 30.36
C PHE A 30 -10.44 1.86 31.81
N HIS A 31 -10.66 2.87 32.65
CA HIS A 31 -10.39 2.73 34.08
C HIS A 31 -11.36 1.70 34.66
N HIS A 32 -10.88 0.86 35.56
CA HIS A 32 -11.73 -0.14 36.22
C HIS A 32 -12.46 0.44 37.43
N GLY A 33 -12.04 1.63 37.87
CA GLY A 33 -12.61 2.36 38.99
C GLY A 33 -12.98 3.78 38.60
N ALA A 34 -13.66 4.47 39.51
CA ALA A 34 -14.05 5.85 39.35
C ALA A 34 -12.85 6.74 39.09
N VAL A 35 -12.90 7.48 37.98
CA VAL A 35 -11.86 8.45 37.66
C VAL A 35 -12.13 9.72 38.47
N THR A 36 -11.15 10.16 39.23
CA THR A 36 -11.27 11.25 40.20
C THR A 36 -10.67 12.56 39.71
N GLY A 37 -9.70 12.49 38.81
CA GLY A 37 -8.99 13.64 38.27
C GLY A 37 -8.85 13.57 36.75
N LEU A 38 -8.91 14.75 36.13
CA LEU A 38 -8.69 14.98 34.71
C LEU A 38 -8.01 16.33 34.55
N ASP A 39 -6.94 16.38 33.76
CA ASP A 39 -6.35 17.63 33.31
C ASP A 39 -5.80 17.54 31.89
N VAL A 40 -5.70 18.68 31.22
CA VAL A 40 -5.30 18.80 29.80
C VAL A 40 -4.07 19.67 29.70
N CYS A 41 -3.11 19.27 28.87
CA CYS A 41 -1.91 20.08 28.63
C CYS A 41 -2.18 21.23 27.64
N LEU A 42 -1.48 22.35 27.83
CA LEU A 42 -1.57 23.53 26.96
C LEU A 42 -0.70 23.38 25.70
N ARG A 43 0.55 22.90 25.86
CA ARG A 43 1.53 22.84 24.75
C ARG A 43 1.55 21.51 24.00
N LYS A 44 0.91 20.46 24.52
CA LYS A 44 0.93 19.12 23.94
C LYS A 44 -0.50 18.56 23.83
N PRO A 45 -0.79 17.70 22.85
CA PRO A 45 -2.11 17.13 22.67
C PRO A 45 -2.34 15.95 23.63
N ILE A 46 -2.07 16.16 24.92
CA ILE A 46 -2.16 15.12 25.95
C ILE A 46 -3.17 15.47 27.05
N VAL A 47 -3.83 14.43 27.55
CA VAL A 47 -4.75 14.47 28.68
C VAL A 47 -4.29 13.47 29.73
N ALA A 48 -4.28 13.86 31.00
CA ALA A 48 -4.00 12.94 32.10
C ALA A 48 -5.27 12.63 32.88
N THR A 49 -5.47 11.35 33.18
CA THR A 49 -6.55 10.86 34.04
C THR A 49 -5.96 10.11 35.23
N CYS A 50 -6.61 10.26 36.39
CA CYS A 50 -6.30 9.49 37.57
C CYS A 50 -7.56 8.85 38.15
N SER A 51 -7.44 7.61 38.62
CA SER A 51 -8.57 6.82 39.10
C SER A 51 -8.29 6.14 40.43
N LEU A 52 -9.38 5.77 41.11
CA LEU A 52 -9.35 4.92 42.29
C LEU A 52 -8.87 3.49 41.99
N ASP A 53 -8.75 3.11 40.71
CA ASP A 53 -8.05 1.87 40.30
C ASP A 53 -6.53 1.94 40.50
N LYS A 54 -6.03 3.05 41.07
CA LYS A 54 -4.63 3.34 41.37
C LYS A 54 -3.76 3.49 40.11
N THR A 55 -4.38 3.64 38.95
CA THR A 55 -3.68 3.90 37.71
C THR A 55 -3.73 5.37 37.34
N ILE A 56 -2.64 5.82 36.74
CA ILE A 56 -2.52 7.11 36.09
C ILE A 56 -2.29 6.82 34.61
N ARG A 57 -3.08 7.48 33.79
CA ARG A 57 -3.04 7.31 32.33
C ARG A 57 -2.86 8.65 31.67
N VAL A 58 -1.99 8.68 30.65
CA VAL A 58 -1.80 9.84 29.78
C VAL A 58 -2.21 9.43 28.38
N TRP A 59 -3.16 10.17 27.85
CA TRP A 59 -3.82 9.92 26.57
C TRP A 59 -3.39 10.98 25.58
N ASN A 60 -3.11 10.59 24.35
CA ASN A 60 -2.95 11.50 23.24
C ASN A 60 -4.27 11.59 22.47
N TYR A 61 -4.87 12.79 22.46
CA TYR A 61 -6.18 12.99 21.84
C TYR A 61 -6.11 13.30 20.34
N GLU A 62 -4.92 13.52 19.78
CA GLU A 62 -4.74 13.63 18.34
C GLU A 62 -4.72 12.24 17.69
N ASN A 63 -4.00 11.31 18.31
CA ASN A 63 -3.86 9.93 17.83
C ASN A 63 -4.92 8.98 18.42
N ASN A 64 -5.70 9.42 19.41
CA ASN A 64 -6.61 8.59 20.20
C ASN A 64 -5.93 7.36 20.82
N SER A 65 -4.67 7.51 21.24
CA SER A 65 -3.86 6.46 21.84
C SER A 65 -3.64 6.68 23.33
N LEU A 66 -3.44 5.58 24.06
CA LEU A 66 -2.91 5.61 25.42
C LEU A 66 -1.39 5.64 25.31
N ASP A 67 -0.78 6.78 25.63
CA ASP A 67 0.67 6.96 25.51
C ASP A 67 1.40 6.39 26.74
N LEU A 68 0.89 6.68 27.95
CA LEU A 68 1.49 6.20 29.19
C LEU A 68 0.46 5.61 30.15
N HIS A 69 0.86 4.53 30.81
CA HIS A 69 0.08 3.90 31.87
C HIS A 69 1.01 3.48 33.01
N LYS A 70 0.68 3.91 34.23
CA LYS A 70 1.41 3.52 35.44
C LYS A 70 0.45 3.17 36.57
N GLU A 71 0.65 2.01 37.18
CA GLU A 71 -0.04 1.58 38.38
C GLU A 71 0.76 1.95 39.63
N PHE A 72 0.07 2.45 40.65
CA PHE A 72 0.64 2.83 41.93
C PHE A 72 0.01 2.01 43.07
N PRO A 73 0.69 1.88 44.23
CA PRO A 73 0.13 1.15 45.38
C PRO A 73 -0.98 1.94 46.09
N GLU A 74 -0.97 3.27 45.94
CA GLU A 74 -1.88 4.22 46.58
C GLU A 74 -2.93 4.75 45.59
N GLU A 75 -4.12 5.09 46.08
CA GLU A 75 -5.15 5.74 45.29
C GLU A 75 -4.77 7.19 44.96
N ALA A 76 -5.00 7.60 43.72
CA ALA A 76 -4.84 8.99 43.30
C ALA A 76 -6.19 9.70 43.38
N TYR A 77 -6.23 10.91 43.97
CA TYR A 77 -7.45 11.72 44.10
C TYR A 77 -7.50 12.90 43.13
N SER A 78 -6.34 13.45 42.77
CA SER A 78 -6.25 14.61 41.88
C SER A 78 -5.05 14.49 40.95
N VAL A 79 -5.16 15.10 39.77
CA VAL A 79 -4.11 15.17 38.77
C VAL A 79 -4.10 16.56 38.15
N ALA A 80 -2.92 17.12 37.92
CA ALA A 80 -2.72 18.34 37.17
C ALA A 80 -1.50 18.20 36.25
N LEU A 81 -1.62 18.64 35.01
CA LEU A 81 -0.54 18.64 34.03
C LEU A 81 0.16 19.98 34.01
N HIS A 82 1.49 19.94 34.00
CA HIS A 82 2.26 21.15 33.78
C HIS A 82 2.04 21.64 32.33
N PRO A 83 1.96 22.95 32.06
CA PRO A 83 1.78 23.51 30.73
C PRO A 83 2.75 23.02 29.66
N SER A 84 3.98 22.63 30.05
CA SER A 84 4.97 22.05 29.14
C SER A 84 4.70 20.60 28.73
N GLY A 85 3.85 19.88 29.47
CA GLY A 85 3.58 18.46 29.25
C GLY A 85 4.75 17.54 29.59
N LEU A 86 5.68 18.02 30.43
CA LEU A 86 6.85 17.26 30.91
C LEU A 86 6.69 16.77 32.35
N PHE A 87 5.81 17.40 33.12
CA PHE A 87 5.56 17.07 34.51
C PHE A 87 4.07 16.89 34.76
N VAL A 88 3.75 16.00 35.68
CA VAL A 88 2.40 15.78 36.19
C VAL A 88 2.43 15.81 37.71
N LEU A 89 1.48 16.51 38.31
CA LEU A 89 1.29 16.59 39.74
C LEU A 89 0.14 15.67 40.13
N VAL A 90 0.39 14.77 41.07
CA VAL A 90 -0.56 13.73 41.47
C VAL A 90 -0.76 13.78 42.97
N GLY A 91 -2.00 13.98 43.40
CA GLY A 91 -2.39 13.91 44.81
C GLY A 91 -2.75 12.49 45.21
N PHE A 92 -1.94 11.85 46.05
CA PHE A 92 -2.27 10.59 46.71
C PHE A 92 -2.92 10.84 48.08
N SER A 93 -3.23 9.77 48.81
CA SER A 93 -3.79 9.85 50.16
C SER A 93 -2.87 10.54 51.17
N GLU A 94 -1.58 10.20 51.16
CA GLU A 94 -0.64 10.73 52.16
C GLU A 94 0.24 11.86 51.64
N LYS A 95 0.55 11.85 50.34
CA LYS A 95 1.53 12.74 49.74
C LYS A 95 1.06 13.28 48.40
N LEU A 96 1.52 14.48 48.08
CA LEU A 96 1.43 15.04 46.74
C LEU A 96 2.77 14.78 46.04
N ARG A 97 2.77 14.15 44.86
CA ARG A 97 3.99 13.84 44.11
C ARG A 97 4.02 14.61 42.80
N LEU A 98 5.11 15.32 42.55
CA LEU A 98 5.46 15.82 41.24
C LEU A 98 6.24 14.74 40.52
N MET A 99 5.72 14.30 39.37
CA MET A 99 6.28 13.25 38.54
C MET A 99 6.79 13.83 37.23
N SER A 100 7.90 13.31 36.72
CA SER A 100 8.34 13.54 35.35
C SER A 100 7.66 12.55 34.40
N LEU A 101 7.08 13.08 33.33
CA LEU A 101 6.54 12.32 32.20
C LEU A 101 7.70 12.04 31.23
N LEU A 102 8.21 10.80 31.26
CA LEU A 102 9.22 10.33 30.32
C LEU A 102 8.54 9.63 29.14
N ILE A 103 9.30 9.30 28.09
CA ILE A 103 8.78 8.62 26.90
C ILE A 103 8.06 7.31 27.20
N ASN A 104 8.56 6.52 28.15
CA ASN A 104 8.06 5.17 28.45
C ASN A 104 7.61 4.98 29.91
N ASP A 105 7.79 5.98 30.77
CA ASP A 105 7.52 5.82 32.20
C ASP A 105 7.15 7.13 32.89
N ILE A 106 6.47 7.01 34.03
CA ILE A 106 6.14 8.12 34.92
C ILE A 106 6.95 7.92 36.20
N ARG A 107 7.92 8.79 36.47
CA ARG A 107 8.82 8.68 37.63
C ARG A 107 8.64 9.84 38.61
N PRO A 108 8.72 9.59 39.93
CA PRO A 108 8.68 10.65 40.93
C PRO A 108 9.91 11.53 40.84
N TYR A 109 9.68 12.84 40.73
CA TYR A 109 10.71 13.86 40.76
C TYR A 109 10.81 14.49 42.15
N LYS A 110 9.68 14.86 42.76
CA LYS A 110 9.62 15.47 44.10
C LYS A 110 8.36 15.06 44.85
N GLU A 111 8.49 14.83 46.16
CA GLU A 111 7.35 14.57 47.05
C GLU A 111 7.10 15.74 48.01
N PHE A 112 5.83 16.04 48.26
CA PHE A 112 5.35 17.02 49.23
C PHE A 112 4.47 16.32 50.27
N LEU A 113 4.69 16.63 51.54
CA LEU A 113 3.98 16.02 52.67
C LEU A 113 2.61 16.69 52.90
N ILE A 114 1.75 16.61 51.88
CA ILE A 114 0.39 17.14 51.90
C ILE A 114 -0.58 15.96 51.83
N ARG A 115 -1.27 15.70 52.94
CA ARG A 115 -2.25 14.63 53.05
C ARG A 115 -3.56 15.02 52.40
N GLY A 116 -4.18 14.07 51.70
CA GLY A 116 -5.55 14.18 51.19
C GLY A 116 -5.76 15.30 50.18
N CYS A 117 -4.79 15.54 49.30
CA CYS A 117 -4.90 16.60 48.28
C CYS A 117 -5.96 16.22 47.24
N ARG A 118 -7.17 16.78 47.38
CA ARG A 118 -8.32 16.49 46.51
C ARG A 118 -8.41 17.38 45.28
N GLU A 119 -7.70 18.50 45.28
CA GLU A 119 -7.65 19.40 44.14
C GLU A 119 -6.23 19.96 44.01
N CYS A 120 -5.68 19.87 42.81
CA CYS A 120 -4.41 20.46 42.45
C CYS A 120 -4.55 21.13 41.07
N SER A 121 -3.80 22.21 40.85
CA SER A 121 -3.78 22.88 39.55
C SER A 121 -2.47 23.64 39.38
N PHE A 122 -1.88 23.53 38.19
CA PHE A 122 -0.80 24.40 37.76
C PHE A 122 -1.34 25.77 37.33
N SER A 123 -0.46 26.77 37.39
CA SER A 123 -0.66 28.07 36.75
C SER A 123 -0.46 27.94 35.22
N HIS A 124 -0.99 28.87 34.43
CA HIS A 124 -0.92 28.83 32.96
C HIS A 124 0.52 28.96 32.44
N GLY A 125 1.34 29.75 33.12
CA GLY A 125 2.78 29.88 32.87
C GLY A 125 3.60 28.73 33.46
N GLY A 126 3.02 27.89 34.33
CA GLY A 126 3.67 26.72 34.92
C GLY A 126 4.67 27.01 36.05
N HIS A 127 4.93 28.28 36.35
CA HIS A 127 5.89 28.69 37.37
C HIS A 127 5.41 28.40 38.80
N LEU A 128 4.09 28.27 39.00
CA LEU A 128 3.49 27.94 40.29
C LEU A 128 2.51 26.77 40.17
N PHE A 129 2.26 26.11 41.29
CA PHE A 129 1.16 25.16 41.43
C PHE A 129 0.45 25.33 42.78
N ALA A 130 -0.86 25.09 42.78
CA ALA A 130 -1.71 25.15 43.95
C ALA A 130 -2.12 23.74 44.37
N ALA A 131 -2.06 23.48 45.67
CA ALA A 131 -2.49 22.23 46.28
C ALA A 131 -3.50 22.52 47.39
N ALA A 132 -4.71 21.96 47.27
CA ALA A 132 -5.77 22.12 48.24
C ALA A 132 -5.75 20.98 49.26
N ASN A 133 -5.55 21.32 50.53
CA ASN A 133 -5.69 20.41 51.65
C ASN A 133 -6.88 20.83 52.53
N THR A 134 -8.02 20.16 52.34
CA THR A 134 -9.26 20.37 53.08
C THR A 134 -9.69 21.85 53.06
N ASN A 135 -9.19 22.70 53.95
CA ASN A 135 -9.53 24.12 54.08
C ASN A 135 -8.38 25.08 53.72
N LEU A 136 -7.15 24.56 53.58
CA LEU A 136 -5.94 25.31 53.28
C LEU A 136 -5.57 25.14 51.82
N ILE A 137 -5.23 26.23 51.14
CA ILE A 137 -4.64 26.17 49.80
C ILE A 137 -3.18 26.60 49.93
N GLN A 138 -2.26 25.74 49.49
CA GLN A 138 -0.83 26.02 49.51
C GLN A 138 -0.34 26.25 48.08
N ILE A 139 0.42 27.33 47.88
CA ILE A 139 1.04 27.67 46.61
C ILE A 139 2.52 27.36 46.70
N PHE A 140 3.03 26.64 45.71
CA PHE A 140 4.43 26.28 45.61
C PHE A 140 5.01 26.78 44.29
N SER A 141 6.30 27.10 44.32
CA SER A 141 7.09 27.30 43.11
C SER A 141 7.44 25.97 42.46
N THR A 142 7.19 25.84 41.16
CA THR A 142 7.53 24.64 40.38
C THR A 142 9.04 24.44 40.23
N PHE A 143 9.85 25.50 40.36
CA PHE A 143 11.30 25.43 40.17
C PHE A 143 12.07 25.28 41.49
N SER A 144 11.73 26.06 42.52
CA SER A 144 12.41 25.98 43.81
C SER A 144 11.79 24.94 44.76
N PHE A 145 10.55 24.51 44.49
CA PHE A 145 9.77 23.63 45.37
C PHE A 145 9.48 24.21 46.76
N GLU A 146 9.69 25.51 46.93
CA GLU A 146 9.39 26.22 48.16
C GLU A 146 7.93 26.66 48.19
N ASN A 147 7.36 26.70 49.39
CA ASN A 147 6.01 27.21 49.61
C ASN A 147 6.05 28.73 49.58
N THR A 148 5.43 29.32 48.55
CA THR A 148 5.37 30.77 48.35
C THR A 148 4.29 31.41 49.20
N ALA A 149 3.11 30.76 49.31
CA ALA A 149 1.98 31.32 50.04
C ALA A 149 1.06 30.22 50.62
N ASN A 150 0.52 30.51 51.81
CA ASN A 150 -0.49 29.68 52.47
C ASN A 150 -1.79 30.47 52.60
N LEU A 151 -2.78 30.16 51.76
CA LEU A 151 -4.07 30.83 51.71
C LEU A 151 -5.01 30.19 52.75
N LYS A 152 -5.17 30.86 53.89
CA LYS A 152 -5.95 30.37 55.02
C LYS A 152 -7.29 31.06 55.14
N GLY A 153 -8.34 30.25 55.29
CA GLY A 153 -9.58 30.60 55.99
C GLY A 153 -10.89 30.40 55.22
N HIS A 154 -10.90 29.45 54.28
CA HIS A 154 -12.11 28.63 54.10
C HIS A 154 -12.40 27.86 55.40
N ASN A 155 -13.68 27.70 55.75
CA ASN A 155 -14.10 27.03 56.98
C ASN A 155 -14.40 25.54 56.77
N GLY A 156 -14.47 25.12 55.51
CA GLY A 156 -14.77 23.79 55.04
C GLY A 156 -14.04 23.48 53.75
N LYS A 157 -14.45 22.37 53.15
CA LYS A 157 -13.66 21.70 52.12
C LYS A 157 -13.65 22.50 50.82
N VAL A 158 -12.47 22.90 50.38
CA VAL A 158 -12.23 23.46 49.05
C VAL A 158 -12.52 22.38 48.01
N ARG A 159 -13.35 22.71 47.03
CA ARG A 159 -13.79 21.77 45.98
C ARG A 159 -13.16 22.00 44.63
N CYS A 160 -12.90 23.26 44.28
CA CYS A 160 -12.28 23.63 43.02
C CYS A 160 -11.40 24.86 43.19
N ILE A 161 -10.34 24.92 42.39
CA ILE A 161 -9.39 26.02 42.30
C ILE A 161 -9.21 26.35 40.82
N LYS A 162 -9.29 27.63 40.46
CA LYS A 162 -8.93 28.11 39.12
C LYS A 162 -7.96 29.26 39.22
N TRP A 163 -6.97 29.22 38.34
CA TRP A 163 -6.00 30.29 38.16
C TRP A 163 -6.56 31.35 37.20
N SER A 164 -6.17 32.59 37.43
CA SER A 164 -6.29 33.66 36.43
C SER A 164 -5.40 33.35 35.22
N GLN A 165 -5.75 33.86 34.02
CA GLN A 165 -4.89 33.71 32.83
C GLN A 165 -3.54 34.42 32.99
N ASP A 166 -3.49 35.48 33.82
CA ASP A 166 -2.26 36.22 34.11
C ASP A 166 -1.45 35.61 35.26
N ASP A 167 -1.91 34.51 35.86
CA ASP A 167 -1.33 33.82 37.03
C ASP A 167 -1.18 34.68 38.31
N THR A 168 -1.69 35.91 38.32
CA THR A 168 -1.61 36.84 39.46
C THR A 168 -2.59 36.52 40.60
N GLN A 169 -3.70 35.88 40.26
CA GLN A 169 -4.83 35.63 41.15
C GLN A 169 -5.32 34.19 41.07
N ILE A 170 -5.89 33.71 42.17
CA ILE A 170 -6.54 32.40 42.28
C ILE A 170 -7.95 32.58 42.82
N VAL A 171 -8.93 31.93 42.19
CA VAL A 171 -10.29 31.83 42.70
C VAL A 171 -10.54 30.42 43.22
N SER A 172 -11.17 30.34 44.38
CA SER A 172 -11.42 29.08 45.09
C SER A 172 -12.86 29.02 45.60
N CYS A 173 -13.48 27.85 45.47
CA CYS A 173 -14.83 27.60 45.99
C CYS A 173 -14.82 26.53 47.08
N SER A 174 -15.63 26.75 48.12
CA SER A 174 -15.78 25.83 49.26
C SER A 174 -17.21 25.29 49.39
N MET A 175 -17.33 24.15 50.06
CA MET A 175 -18.62 23.62 50.52
C MET A 175 -19.36 24.56 51.50
N ASP A 176 -18.70 25.56 52.08
CA ASP A 176 -19.34 26.51 53.02
C ASP A 176 -20.17 27.61 52.31
N GLY A 177 -20.24 27.57 50.98
CA GLY A 177 -20.89 28.62 50.19
C GLY A 177 -20.05 29.89 50.05
N ALA A 178 -18.74 29.79 50.30
CA ALA A 178 -17.79 30.88 50.11
C ALA A 178 -17.00 30.70 48.81
N VAL A 179 -16.89 31.80 48.06
CA VAL A 179 -15.97 31.96 46.93
C VAL A 179 -15.00 33.08 47.28
N TYR A 180 -13.71 32.76 47.26
CA TYR A 180 -12.65 33.70 47.58
C TYR A 180 -11.71 33.88 46.40
N GLU A 181 -11.36 35.13 46.15
CA GLU A 181 -10.30 35.57 45.25
C GLU A 181 -9.05 35.91 46.07
N TRP A 182 -7.92 35.34 45.66
CA TRP A 182 -6.66 35.45 46.37
C TRP A 182 -5.62 36.07 45.47
N GLY A 183 -4.91 37.08 45.97
CA GLY A 183 -3.70 37.58 45.32
C GLY A 183 -2.55 36.62 45.59
N VAL A 184 -1.91 36.10 44.54
CA VAL A 184 -0.84 35.09 44.64
C VAL A 184 0.41 35.68 45.30
N LEU A 185 0.79 36.90 44.92
CA LEU A 185 1.97 37.60 45.47
C LEU A 185 1.75 38.09 46.89
N SER A 186 0.52 38.55 47.19
CA SER A 186 0.19 39.09 48.52
C SER A 186 -0.12 37.99 49.53
N GLY A 187 -0.57 36.82 49.06
CA GLY A 187 -1.04 35.72 49.89
C GLY A 187 -2.31 36.06 50.69
N ARG A 188 -3.02 37.12 50.31
CA ARG A 188 -4.21 37.65 50.99
C ARG A 188 -5.46 37.48 50.14
N ARG A 189 -6.60 37.47 50.81
CA ARG A 189 -7.92 37.57 50.17
C ARG A 189 -8.08 38.98 49.64
N GLU A 190 -8.38 39.10 48.36
CA GLU A 190 -8.68 40.39 47.73
C GLU A 190 -10.19 40.61 47.74
N ASN A 191 -10.95 39.63 47.23
CA ASN A 191 -12.41 39.69 47.17
C ASN A 191 -13.05 38.42 47.76
N GLU A 192 -14.25 38.58 48.29
CA GLU A 192 -15.07 37.47 48.79
C GLU A 192 -16.53 37.62 48.39
N CYS A 193 -17.16 36.49 48.08
CA CYS A 193 -18.60 36.38 47.92
C CYS A 193 -19.08 35.16 48.70
N VAL A 194 -19.93 35.37 49.71
CA VAL A 194 -20.38 34.30 50.61
C VAL A 194 -21.90 34.22 50.62
N VAL A 195 -22.42 33.06 50.22
CA VAL A 195 -23.84 32.71 50.27
C VAL A 195 -24.00 31.49 51.17
N LYS A 196 -24.30 31.73 52.46
CA LYS A 196 -24.30 30.71 53.51
C LYS A 196 -25.29 29.55 53.32
N SER A 197 -26.25 29.70 52.40
CA SER A 197 -27.29 28.68 52.17
C SER A 197 -26.90 27.62 51.14
N CYS A 198 -25.77 27.78 50.44
CA CYS A 198 -25.41 26.94 49.29
C CYS A 198 -24.07 26.24 49.50
N SER A 199 -23.90 25.05 48.94
CA SER A 199 -22.60 24.36 48.86
C SER A 199 -22.11 24.33 47.42
N TYR A 200 -20.90 24.84 47.17
CA TYR A 200 -20.37 24.94 45.81
C TYR A 200 -19.54 23.70 45.42
N THR A 201 -19.80 23.17 44.24
CA THR A 201 -19.14 21.97 43.71
C THR A 201 -17.98 22.31 42.78
N CYS A 202 -18.14 23.32 41.92
CA CYS A 202 -17.15 23.73 40.93
C CYS A 202 -17.27 25.23 40.61
N LEU A 203 -16.21 25.79 40.04
CA LEU A 203 -16.15 27.17 39.57
C LEU A 203 -15.47 27.26 38.20
N THR A 204 -15.87 28.26 37.40
CA THR A 204 -15.16 28.65 36.18
C THR A 204 -15.10 30.16 36.06
N LEU A 205 -14.06 30.66 35.39
CA LEU A 205 -13.75 32.08 35.24
C LEU A 205 -13.89 32.50 33.80
N THR A 206 -14.41 33.71 33.57
CA THR A 206 -14.25 34.36 32.28
C THR A 206 -12.80 34.79 32.06
N PRO A 207 -12.29 34.82 30.81
CA PRO A 207 -10.96 35.33 30.51
C PRO A 207 -10.70 36.74 31.07
N ASP A 208 -11.74 37.58 31.12
CA ASP A 208 -11.67 38.94 31.64
C ASP A 208 -11.63 39.02 33.18
N LEU A 209 -11.72 37.89 33.89
CA LEU A 209 -11.78 37.74 35.37
C LEU A 209 -12.94 38.46 36.08
N ARG A 210 -13.76 39.24 35.37
CA ARG A 210 -14.85 40.02 35.97
C ARG A 210 -15.99 39.14 36.49
N THR A 211 -16.31 38.07 35.78
CA THR A 211 -17.45 37.21 36.09
C THR A 211 -17.00 35.79 36.38
N THR A 212 -17.50 35.24 37.49
CA THR A 212 -17.27 33.87 37.92
C THR A 212 -18.58 33.11 37.87
N PHE A 213 -18.56 31.94 37.25
CA PHE A 213 -19.69 31.02 37.28
C PHE A 213 -19.44 29.95 38.32
N VAL A 214 -20.43 29.73 39.16
CA VAL A 214 -20.34 28.81 40.28
C VAL A 214 -21.54 27.89 40.24
N VAL A 215 -21.26 26.61 40.40
CA VAL A 215 -22.29 25.58 40.49
C VAL A 215 -22.50 25.19 41.93
N SER A 216 -23.76 25.13 42.35
CA SER A 216 -24.16 24.69 43.68
C SER A 216 -24.78 23.30 43.68
N THR A 217 -24.79 22.65 44.84
CA THR A 217 -25.57 21.42 45.10
C THR A 217 -27.07 21.63 44.97
N ASP A 218 -27.54 22.87 45.03
CA ASP A 218 -28.95 23.23 45.06
C ASP A 218 -29.54 23.32 43.65
N SER A 219 -28.87 22.70 42.66
CA SER A 219 -29.22 22.72 41.24
C SER A 219 -29.31 24.14 40.67
N THR A 220 -28.45 25.05 41.14
CA THR A 220 -28.36 26.42 40.61
C THR A 220 -26.98 26.68 40.02
N LEU A 221 -26.98 27.34 38.87
CA LEU A 221 -25.82 27.96 38.27
C LEU A 221 -25.88 29.45 38.58
N SER A 222 -24.94 29.91 39.41
CA SER A 222 -24.86 31.31 39.83
C SER A 222 -23.75 32.04 39.10
N GLU A 223 -24.06 33.21 38.56
CA GLU A 223 -23.10 34.16 38.02
C GLU A 223 -22.79 35.23 39.08
N MET A 224 -21.51 35.41 39.36
CA MET A 224 -21.02 36.28 40.43
C MET A 224 -19.98 37.24 39.90
N ILE A 225 -20.03 38.48 40.37
CA ILE A 225 -18.97 39.46 40.17
C ILE A 225 -18.25 39.60 41.51
N LEU A 226 -17.00 39.14 41.56
CA LEU A 226 -16.22 39.07 42.79
C LEU A 226 -15.82 40.46 43.30
N THR A 227 -15.50 41.40 42.39
CA THR A 227 -15.13 42.79 42.75
C THR A 227 -16.20 43.50 43.55
N ASP A 228 -17.47 43.21 43.23
CA ASP A 228 -18.62 43.87 43.82
C ASP A 228 -19.25 43.01 44.93
N SER A 229 -18.74 41.80 45.15
CA SER A 229 -19.28 40.79 46.07
C SER A 229 -20.76 40.42 45.82
N THR A 230 -21.27 40.63 44.60
CA THR A 230 -22.69 40.42 44.27
C THR A 230 -22.92 39.18 43.41
N VAL A 231 -24.06 38.52 43.64
CA VAL A 231 -24.60 37.48 42.75
C VAL A 231 -25.49 38.19 41.73
N VAL A 232 -25.08 38.20 40.47
CA VAL A 232 -25.78 38.89 39.39
C VAL A 232 -26.99 38.08 38.96
N ARG A 233 -26.81 36.78 38.76
CA ARG A 233 -27.86 35.87 38.28
C ARG A 233 -27.75 34.51 38.96
N SER A 234 -28.90 33.88 39.17
CA SER A 234 -29.02 32.49 39.62
C SER A 234 -30.01 31.78 38.71
N VAL A 235 -29.54 30.83 37.92
CA VAL A 235 -30.34 30.05 36.97
C VAL A 235 -30.59 28.66 37.57
N PRO A 236 -31.85 28.27 37.83
CA PRO A 236 -32.17 26.92 38.28
C PRO A 236 -32.02 25.94 37.10
N THR A 237 -31.20 24.91 37.28
CA THR A 237 -30.87 23.93 36.23
C THR A 237 -31.68 22.64 36.31
N GLY A 238 -32.49 22.46 37.36
CA GLY A 238 -33.39 21.30 37.52
C GLY A 238 -32.69 19.99 37.90
N ASP A 239 -31.38 19.87 37.68
CA ASP A 239 -30.52 18.77 38.13
C ASP A 239 -29.29 19.29 38.85
N VAL A 240 -28.73 18.45 39.72
CA VAL A 240 -27.47 18.74 40.44
C VAL A 240 -26.31 18.65 39.47
N LEU A 241 -25.67 19.78 39.23
CA LEU A 241 -24.47 19.90 38.41
C LEU A 241 -23.21 19.64 39.25
N THR A 242 -22.30 18.86 38.72
CA THR A 242 -21.04 18.51 39.36
C THR A 242 -19.91 19.44 38.95
N GLU A 243 -19.97 19.97 37.72
CA GLU A 243 -18.86 20.71 37.14
C GLU A 243 -19.27 21.69 36.06
N VAL A 244 -18.44 22.71 35.82
CA VAL A 244 -18.67 23.73 34.81
C VAL A 244 -17.36 24.15 34.15
N VAL A 245 -17.38 24.31 32.84
CA VAL A 245 -16.25 24.72 32.01
C VAL A 245 -16.71 25.75 30.98
N LEU A 246 -16.06 26.91 30.96
CA LEU A 246 -16.24 27.90 29.91
C LEU A 246 -15.29 27.60 28.75
N SER A 247 -15.78 27.73 27.51
CA SER A 247 -14.93 27.70 26.32
C SER A 247 -14.03 28.95 26.27
N GLY A 248 -12.77 28.80 25.83
CA GLY A 248 -11.83 29.90 25.65
C GLY A 248 -12.32 31.00 24.69
N SER A 249 -13.22 30.65 23.76
CA SER A 249 -13.94 31.59 22.90
C SER A 249 -14.94 32.48 23.64
N GLY A 250 -15.31 32.12 24.87
CA GLY A 250 -16.33 32.81 25.65
C GLY A 250 -17.71 32.77 25.00
N ARG A 251 -18.04 31.73 24.21
CA ARG A 251 -19.36 31.61 23.53
C ARG A 251 -20.24 30.50 24.09
N MET A 252 -19.64 29.50 24.72
CA MET A 252 -20.33 28.33 25.24
C MET A 252 -19.86 28.02 26.65
N LEU A 253 -20.81 27.62 27.48
CA LEU A 253 -20.58 27.12 28.83
C LEU A 253 -21.04 25.66 28.87
N PHE A 254 -20.17 24.76 29.28
CA PHE A 254 -20.47 23.35 29.44
C PHE A 254 -20.65 23.04 30.93
N ALA A 255 -21.71 22.31 31.27
CA ALA A 255 -22.00 21.89 32.63
C ALA A 255 -22.19 20.37 32.68
N GLY A 256 -21.49 19.71 33.60
CA GLY A 256 -21.63 18.29 33.86
C GLY A 256 -22.71 18.03 34.91
N SER A 257 -23.59 17.08 34.65
CA SER A 257 -24.65 16.66 35.56
C SER A 257 -24.23 15.44 36.39
N SER A 258 -24.81 15.32 37.58
CA SER A 258 -24.78 14.10 38.39
C SER A 258 -25.49 12.91 37.72
N SER A 259 -26.38 13.15 36.76
CA SER A 259 -27.03 12.11 35.93
C SER A 259 -26.12 11.54 34.84
N GLY A 260 -24.91 12.07 34.66
CA GLY A 260 -24.00 11.64 33.58
C GLY A 260 -24.20 12.39 32.25
N SER A 261 -25.07 13.39 32.21
CA SER A 261 -25.27 14.24 31.03
C SER A 261 -24.32 15.44 31.01
N VAL A 262 -23.84 15.81 29.82
CA VAL A 262 -23.17 17.09 29.56
C VAL A 262 -24.20 18.05 28.96
N ARG A 263 -24.38 19.20 29.61
CA ARG A 263 -25.22 20.30 29.13
C ARG A 263 -24.38 21.38 28.50
N SER A 264 -24.73 21.80 27.30
CA SER A 264 -24.15 22.95 26.62
C SER A 264 -25.12 24.12 26.69
N LEU A 265 -24.67 25.20 27.33
CA LEU A 265 -25.39 26.46 27.47
C LEU A 265 -24.72 27.52 26.60
N LYS A 266 -25.55 28.32 25.92
CA LYS A 266 -25.04 29.46 25.14
C LYS A 266 -24.63 30.58 26.09
N PHE A 267 -23.46 31.15 25.86
CA PHE A 267 -22.96 32.32 26.59
C PHE A 267 -23.01 33.56 25.68
N PRO A 268 -23.39 34.74 26.20
CA PRO A 268 -23.85 35.03 27.57
C PRO A 268 -25.21 34.37 27.87
N LEU A 269 -25.43 33.98 29.14
CA LEU A 269 -26.66 33.28 29.55
C LEU A 269 -27.90 34.14 29.20
N ASN A 270 -28.91 33.52 28.59
CA ASN A 270 -30.23 34.14 28.43
C ASN A 270 -31.09 33.88 29.68
N GLU A 271 -32.10 34.72 29.97
CA GLU A 271 -32.97 34.58 31.16
C GLU A 271 -33.65 33.21 31.28
N ALA A 272 -33.93 32.55 30.15
CA ALA A 272 -34.55 31.22 30.11
C ALA A 272 -33.58 30.04 30.30
N GLY A 273 -32.27 30.28 30.29
CA GLY A 273 -31.27 29.22 30.48
C GLY A 273 -31.39 28.07 29.46
N GLU A 274 -31.59 28.37 28.18
CA GLU A 274 -31.66 27.34 27.13
C GLU A 274 -30.38 26.48 27.12
N PHE A 275 -30.55 25.17 27.31
CA PHE A 275 -29.46 24.21 27.29
C PHE A 275 -29.76 23.06 26.32
N THR A 276 -28.73 22.55 25.67
CA THR A 276 -28.77 21.29 24.94
C THR A 276 -28.13 20.21 25.81
N GLU A 277 -28.85 19.12 26.04
CA GLU A 277 -28.40 18.01 26.87
C GLU A 277 -27.89 16.86 26.02
N HIS A 278 -26.69 16.38 26.35
CA HIS A 278 -26.07 15.21 25.74
C HIS A 278 -25.82 14.17 26.82
N GLN A 279 -26.54 13.05 26.77
CA GLN A 279 -26.27 11.91 27.67
C GLN A 279 -24.99 11.21 27.22
N THR A 280 -23.98 11.16 28.09
CA THR A 280 -22.65 10.67 27.71
C THR A 280 -22.16 9.57 28.63
N HIS A 281 -22.38 9.72 29.94
CA HIS A 281 -21.98 8.74 30.95
C HIS A 281 -23.19 8.08 31.61
N SER A 282 -22.95 6.92 32.22
CA SER A 282 -23.95 6.18 33.01
C SER A 282 -23.95 6.57 34.49
N ALA A 283 -22.92 7.30 34.92
CA ALA A 283 -22.67 7.70 36.29
C ALA A 283 -22.35 9.21 36.37
N PRO A 284 -22.30 9.79 37.59
CA PRO A 284 -21.98 11.21 37.76
C PRO A 284 -20.64 11.59 37.14
N ILE A 285 -20.63 12.71 36.41
CA ILE A 285 -19.41 13.31 35.87
C ILE A 285 -18.58 13.83 37.04
N THR A 286 -17.32 13.43 37.11
CA THR A 286 -16.41 13.79 38.20
C THR A 286 -15.50 14.96 37.83
N ARG A 287 -14.98 14.95 36.59
CA ARG A 287 -14.09 15.97 36.03
C ARG A 287 -14.37 16.27 34.55
N MET A 288 -14.18 17.53 34.15
CA MET A 288 -14.41 18.08 32.81
C MET A 288 -13.39 19.16 32.52
N ARG A 289 -12.80 19.10 31.34
CA ARG A 289 -11.82 20.08 30.86
C ARG A 289 -11.97 20.24 29.35
N ILE A 290 -11.81 21.47 28.88
CA ILE A 290 -11.72 21.75 27.44
C ILE A 290 -10.25 21.83 27.04
N SER A 291 -9.94 21.42 25.81
CA SER A 291 -8.63 21.63 25.22
C SER A 291 -8.36 23.12 25.01
N TYR A 292 -7.08 23.49 24.98
CA TYR A 292 -6.68 24.90 24.84
C TYR A 292 -7.13 25.54 23.52
N ASP A 293 -7.21 24.74 22.46
CA ASP A 293 -7.68 25.12 21.13
C ASP A 293 -9.22 25.12 21.01
N ASP A 294 -9.95 24.83 22.11
CA ASP A 294 -11.40 24.71 22.15
C ASP A 294 -11.98 23.64 21.20
N SER A 295 -11.15 22.73 20.69
CA SER A 295 -11.59 21.71 19.72
C SER A 295 -12.24 20.48 20.38
N CYS A 296 -11.85 20.17 21.61
CA CYS A 296 -12.24 18.95 22.31
C CYS A 296 -12.64 19.27 23.75
N LEU A 297 -13.82 18.84 24.16
CA LEU A 297 -14.27 18.80 25.54
C LEU A 297 -14.11 17.37 26.07
N PHE A 298 -13.31 17.22 27.11
CA PHE A 298 -13.11 15.96 27.80
C PHE A 298 -14.04 15.88 29.01
N SER A 299 -14.78 14.79 29.11
CA SER A 299 -15.63 14.48 30.25
C SER A 299 -15.30 13.11 30.81
N VAL A 300 -15.27 13.04 32.14
CA VAL A 300 -14.87 11.87 32.87
C VAL A 300 -15.87 11.60 33.98
N ALA A 301 -16.20 10.33 34.20
CA ALA A 301 -17.21 9.95 35.18
C ALA A 301 -16.75 8.88 36.16
N LYS A 302 -17.61 8.65 37.16
CA LYS A 302 -17.44 7.61 38.17
C LYS A 302 -17.50 6.19 37.60
N ASP A 303 -17.98 6.01 36.37
CA ASP A 303 -18.04 4.71 35.70
C ASP A 303 -16.70 4.24 35.10
N GLY A 304 -15.65 5.07 35.15
CA GLY A 304 -14.33 4.72 34.62
C GLY A 304 -14.09 5.18 33.18
N SER A 305 -15.08 5.86 32.57
CA SER A 305 -15.03 6.27 31.18
C SER A 305 -14.43 7.66 31.00
N LEU A 306 -13.66 7.83 29.92
CA LEU A 306 -13.22 9.11 29.38
C LEU A 306 -13.89 9.29 28.02
N PHE A 307 -14.67 10.36 27.87
CA PHE A 307 -15.25 10.75 26.59
C PHE A 307 -14.61 12.04 26.09
N CYS A 308 -14.31 12.07 24.80
CA CYS A 308 -13.90 13.27 24.08
C CYS A 308 -15.07 13.72 23.18
N HIS A 309 -15.52 14.95 23.37
CA HIS A 309 -16.54 15.57 22.53
C HIS A 309 -15.89 16.63 21.67
N ARG A 310 -15.97 16.45 20.35
CA ARG A 310 -15.49 17.48 19.43
C ARG A 310 -16.45 18.67 19.48
N VAL A 311 -15.94 19.81 19.91
CA VAL A 311 -16.69 21.06 19.98
C VAL A 311 -16.52 21.78 18.64
N SER A 312 -17.63 22.07 17.98
CA SER A 312 -17.63 22.86 16.75
C SER A 312 -18.79 23.85 16.79
N ASP A 313 -18.55 25.08 16.37
CA ASP A 313 -19.63 26.07 16.20
C ASP A 313 -20.50 25.66 15.00
N LYS A 314 -21.77 26.09 14.97
CA LYS A 314 -22.73 25.74 13.91
C LYS A 314 -22.27 26.13 12.51
N ASP A 315 -21.33 27.07 12.41
CA ASP A 315 -20.70 27.52 11.16
C ASP A 315 -19.46 26.69 10.74
N GLY A 316 -19.11 25.63 11.48
CA GLY A 316 -17.90 24.82 11.24
C GLY A 316 -16.60 25.58 11.48
N ARG A 317 -16.68 26.83 11.95
CA ARG A 317 -15.54 27.64 12.36
C ARG A 317 -15.25 27.30 13.82
N GLY A 318 -14.41 26.30 14.05
CA GLY A 318 -13.77 26.14 15.36
C GLY A 318 -13.07 27.44 15.77
N TYR A 319 -12.88 27.64 17.08
CA TYR A 319 -12.17 28.79 17.62
C TYR A 319 -10.78 28.89 16.96
N ARG A 320 -10.60 29.91 16.11
CA ARG A 320 -9.33 30.18 15.43
C ARG A 320 -8.46 31.02 16.35
N LYS A 321 -7.88 30.41 17.39
CA LYS A 321 -6.55 30.87 17.82
C LYS A 321 -5.54 30.35 16.79
N ASP A 322 -4.51 31.15 16.48
CA ASP A 322 -3.58 30.93 15.37
C ASP A 322 -3.28 29.45 15.15
N LYS A 323 -3.70 28.93 13.99
CA LYS A 323 -3.41 27.56 13.55
C LYS A 323 -1.91 27.29 13.35
N ASP A 324 -1.06 28.27 13.64
CA ASP A 324 0.34 28.31 13.24
C ASP A 324 1.32 27.98 14.37
N THR A 325 0.86 27.74 15.61
CA THR A 325 1.73 27.17 16.66
C THR A 325 1.52 25.66 16.76
N PRO A 326 2.41 24.83 16.19
CA PRO A 326 2.32 23.37 16.36
C PRO A 326 2.51 22.99 17.83
N PHE A 327 1.96 21.85 18.22
CA PHE A 327 2.21 21.28 19.53
C PHE A 327 3.71 20.98 19.73
N ALA A 328 4.16 21.03 20.98
CA ALA A 328 5.54 20.71 21.33
C ALA A 328 5.78 19.20 21.25
N GLU A 329 6.73 18.77 20.41
CA GLU A 329 7.12 17.36 20.25
C GLU A 329 8.21 16.92 21.23
N GLU A 330 8.71 17.82 22.08
CA GLU A 330 9.82 17.50 23.01
C GLU A 330 9.39 16.42 24.01
N VAL A 331 10.17 15.35 24.12
CA VAL A 331 9.95 14.29 25.10
C VAL A 331 11.14 14.21 26.06
N LEU A 332 10.86 14.03 27.35
CA LEU A 332 11.93 13.75 28.31
C LEU A 332 12.35 12.29 28.22
N VAL A 333 13.64 12.07 28.02
CA VAL A 333 14.26 10.75 28.07
C VAL A 333 15.42 10.82 29.05
N THR A 334 15.56 9.80 29.90
CA THR A 334 16.70 9.79 30.82
C THR A 334 17.98 9.43 30.06
N LYS A 335 19.13 9.85 30.59
CA LYS A 335 20.42 9.56 29.97
C LYS A 335 20.67 8.05 29.84
N SER A 336 20.28 7.27 30.85
CA SER A 336 20.40 5.80 30.82
C SER A 336 19.55 5.20 29.71
N ASP A 337 18.29 5.61 29.57
CA ASP A 337 17.40 5.06 28.54
C ASP A 337 17.90 5.43 27.13
N MET A 338 18.49 6.62 26.96
CA MET A 338 19.15 7.03 25.71
C MET A 338 20.41 6.20 25.41
N GLU A 339 21.21 5.88 26.43
CA GLU A 339 22.41 5.04 26.28
C GLU A 339 22.04 3.60 25.91
N GLU A 340 21.01 3.02 26.55
CA GLU A 340 20.44 1.71 26.23
C GLU A 340 19.91 1.66 24.79
N LEU A 341 19.08 2.63 24.41
CA LEU A 341 18.53 2.71 23.05
C LEU A 341 19.64 2.84 21.98
N ASN A 342 20.69 3.61 22.27
CA ASN A 342 21.83 3.72 21.36
C ASN A 342 22.64 2.41 21.25
N SER A 343 22.76 1.66 22.35
CA SER A 343 23.38 0.33 22.34
C SER A 343 22.59 -0.64 21.48
N GLU A 344 21.28 -0.74 21.70
CA GLU A 344 20.39 -1.57 20.89
C GLU A 344 20.44 -1.18 19.41
N LEU A 345 20.42 0.12 19.12
CA LEU A 345 20.50 0.65 17.75
C LEU A 345 21.83 0.31 17.08
N SER A 346 22.94 0.27 17.83
CA SER A 346 24.25 -0.19 17.35
C SER A 346 24.24 -1.69 17.04
N GLU A 347 23.65 -2.51 17.93
CA GLU A 347 23.50 -3.95 17.72
C GLU A 347 22.64 -4.26 16.49
N TYR A 348 21.49 -3.58 16.33
CA TYR A 348 20.63 -3.73 15.16
C TYR A 348 21.35 -3.30 13.88
N LYS A 349 22.11 -2.20 13.90
CA LYS A 349 22.93 -1.79 12.75
C LYS A 349 23.95 -2.86 12.37
N ASN A 350 24.64 -3.45 13.35
CA ASN A 350 25.58 -4.55 13.12
C ASN A 350 24.87 -5.77 12.54
N LYS A 351 23.71 -6.16 13.10
CA LYS A 351 22.91 -7.28 12.60
C LYS A 351 22.43 -7.07 11.17
N VAL A 352 22.00 -5.86 10.83
CA VAL A 352 21.63 -5.48 9.47
C VAL A 352 22.85 -5.57 8.53
N GLY A 353 24.04 -5.16 9.00
CA GLY A 353 25.29 -5.32 8.27
C GLY A 353 25.64 -6.78 7.98
N GLU A 354 25.58 -7.64 8.99
CA GLU A 354 25.79 -9.09 8.85
C GLU A 354 24.81 -9.70 7.84
N LEU A 355 23.51 -9.44 8.00
CA LEU A 355 22.47 -9.96 7.10
C LEU A 355 22.65 -9.48 5.66
N ARG A 356 23.08 -8.23 5.45
CA ARG A 356 23.43 -7.73 4.11
C ARG A 356 24.61 -8.49 3.53
N SER A 357 25.68 -8.70 4.31
CA SER A 357 26.87 -9.42 3.84
C SER A 357 26.59 -10.90 3.52
N GLU A 358 25.75 -11.55 4.32
CA GLU A 358 25.29 -12.92 4.08
C GLU A 358 24.43 -12.98 2.81
N ASN A 359 23.50 -12.03 2.64
CA ASN A 359 22.66 -11.99 1.45
C ASN A 359 23.50 -11.76 0.18
N ASP A 360 24.46 -10.83 0.21
CA ASP A 360 25.40 -10.59 -0.89
C ASP A 360 26.23 -11.83 -1.21
N TYR A 361 26.69 -12.57 -0.19
CA TYR A 361 27.43 -13.82 -0.36
C TYR A 361 26.56 -14.90 -1.01
N GLN A 362 25.32 -15.09 -0.55
CA GLN A 362 24.36 -16.03 -1.14
C GLN A 362 24.03 -15.68 -2.59
N LEU A 363 23.92 -14.38 -2.90
CA LEU A 363 23.66 -13.89 -4.25
C LEU A 363 24.83 -14.23 -5.19
N ARG A 364 26.07 -14.00 -4.75
CA ARG A 364 27.27 -14.38 -5.50
C ARG A 364 27.39 -15.89 -5.72
N LEU A 365 27.07 -16.70 -4.72
CA LEU A 365 27.06 -18.17 -4.86
C LEU A 365 26.03 -18.62 -5.89
N LYS A 366 24.83 -18.03 -5.88
CA LYS A 366 23.80 -18.31 -6.89
C LYS A 366 24.24 -17.88 -8.27
N ASP A 367 24.82 -16.69 -8.42
CA ASP A 367 25.32 -16.20 -9.71
C ASP A 367 26.42 -17.10 -10.26
N MET A 368 27.33 -17.59 -9.41
CA MET A 368 28.37 -18.54 -9.80
C MET A 368 27.76 -19.87 -10.28
N ASN A 369 26.84 -20.46 -9.50
CA ASN A 369 26.19 -21.74 -9.84
C ASN A 369 25.34 -21.62 -11.12
N TYR A 370 24.58 -20.53 -11.28
CA TYR A 370 23.85 -20.28 -12.53
C TYR A 370 24.80 -20.00 -13.69
N GLY A 371 25.91 -19.31 -13.46
CA GLY A 371 26.96 -19.09 -14.45
C GLY A 371 27.57 -20.39 -14.98
N GLU A 372 27.86 -21.33 -14.08
CA GLU A 372 28.35 -22.67 -14.39
C GLU A 372 27.31 -23.47 -15.18
N LYS A 373 26.07 -23.56 -14.69
CA LYS A 373 24.98 -24.25 -15.41
C LYS A 373 24.72 -23.65 -16.80
N MET A 374 24.76 -22.33 -16.93
CA MET A 374 24.63 -21.66 -18.21
C MET A 374 25.81 -21.98 -19.14
N LYS A 375 27.01 -22.18 -18.60
CA LYS A 375 28.17 -22.61 -19.38
C LYS A 375 28.03 -24.06 -19.83
N GLU A 376 27.68 -24.97 -18.94
CA GLU A 376 27.43 -26.39 -19.29
C GLU A 376 26.35 -26.54 -20.36
N MET A 377 25.25 -25.80 -20.21
CA MET A 377 24.20 -25.77 -21.23
C MET A 377 24.74 -25.22 -22.54
N ARG A 378 25.46 -24.09 -22.55
CA ARG A 378 26.07 -23.55 -23.78
C ARG A 378 26.99 -24.55 -24.46
N ASP A 379 27.82 -25.26 -23.71
CA ASP A 379 28.75 -26.25 -24.24
C ASP A 379 28.00 -27.48 -24.80
N SER A 380 26.94 -27.94 -24.13
CA SER A 380 26.07 -29.01 -24.62
C SER A 380 25.36 -28.63 -25.91
N HIS A 381 24.75 -27.43 -25.96
CA HIS A 381 24.10 -26.91 -27.14
C HIS A 381 25.09 -26.70 -28.30
N ALA A 382 26.32 -26.26 -28.03
CA ALA A 382 27.37 -26.14 -29.03
C ALA A 382 27.74 -27.52 -29.62
N HIS A 383 27.87 -28.54 -28.76
CA HIS A 383 28.14 -29.91 -29.19
C HIS A 383 27.00 -30.50 -30.02
N GLU A 384 25.74 -30.26 -29.66
CA GLU A 384 24.58 -30.66 -30.45
C GLU A 384 24.54 -29.94 -31.80
N MET A 385 24.81 -28.63 -31.83
CA MET A 385 24.89 -27.86 -33.07
C MET A 385 25.99 -28.39 -34.00
N GLU A 386 27.13 -28.81 -33.46
CA GLU A 386 28.22 -29.39 -34.24
C GLU A 386 27.89 -30.81 -34.74
N LYS A 387 27.19 -31.62 -33.94
CA LYS A 387 26.61 -32.89 -34.39
C LYS A 387 25.58 -32.70 -35.52
N LEU A 388 24.67 -31.75 -35.39
CA LEU A 388 23.70 -31.46 -36.46
C LEU A 388 24.39 -30.95 -37.72
N ARG A 389 25.43 -30.11 -37.57
CA ARG A 389 26.20 -29.58 -38.69
C ARG A 389 26.92 -30.70 -39.45
N THR A 390 27.57 -31.61 -38.75
CA THR A 390 28.25 -32.77 -39.37
C THR A 390 27.24 -33.69 -40.05
N GLN A 391 26.08 -33.97 -39.43
CA GLN A 391 25.00 -34.73 -40.07
C GLN A 391 24.45 -34.04 -41.32
N TYR A 392 24.29 -32.71 -41.28
CA TYR A 392 23.86 -31.94 -42.43
C TYR A 392 24.88 -31.99 -43.56
N GLU A 393 26.18 -31.90 -43.25
CA GLU A 393 27.26 -32.04 -44.23
C GLU A 393 27.27 -33.44 -44.86
N THR A 394 27.09 -34.52 -44.09
CA THR A 394 27.01 -35.88 -44.63
C THR A 394 25.76 -36.07 -45.51
N LEU A 395 24.60 -35.61 -45.06
CA LEU A 395 23.37 -35.68 -45.85
C LEU A 395 23.48 -34.85 -47.14
N ARG A 396 24.18 -33.73 -47.08
CA ARG A 396 24.46 -32.91 -48.26
C ARG A 396 25.34 -33.65 -49.26
N THR A 397 26.41 -34.30 -48.81
CA THR A 397 27.28 -35.10 -49.70
C THR A 397 26.54 -36.29 -50.29
N ASP A 398 25.66 -36.94 -49.52
CA ASP A 398 24.83 -38.03 -50.01
C ASP A 398 23.83 -37.55 -51.05
N ARG A 399 23.17 -36.40 -50.82
CA ARG A 399 22.26 -35.78 -51.80
C ARG A 399 22.97 -35.40 -53.09
N GLU A 400 24.18 -34.83 -53.01
CA GLU A 400 24.99 -34.49 -54.18
C GLU A 400 25.41 -35.75 -54.96
N ARG A 401 25.72 -36.86 -54.26
CA ARG A 401 26.03 -38.15 -54.87
C ARG A 401 24.82 -38.77 -55.56
N GLU A 402 23.66 -38.81 -54.90
CA GLU A 402 22.41 -39.30 -55.50
C GLU A 402 22.05 -38.48 -56.72
N GLN A 403 22.16 -37.15 -56.65
CA GLN A 403 21.91 -36.26 -57.78
C GLN A 403 22.83 -36.59 -58.97
N ALA A 404 24.13 -36.79 -58.73
CA ALA A 404 25.07 -37.19 -59.77
C ALA A 404 24.74 -38.56 -60.38
N ASP A 405 24.32 -39.53 -59.55
CA ASP A 405 23.89 -40.86 -60.02
C ASP A 405 22.60 -40.76 -60.87
N TYR A 406 21.65 -39.89 -60.50
CA TYR A 406 20.44 -39.64 -61.29
C TYR A 406 20.76 -38.94 -62.62
N GLU A 407 21.62 -37.93 -62.62
CA GLU A 407 22.07 -37.25 -63.85
C GLU A 407 22.78 -38.23 -64.79
N ALA A 408 23.63 -39.12 -64.27
CA ALA A 408 24.28 -40.15 -65.06
C ALA A 408 23.29 -41.18 -65.64
N ARG A 409 22.25 -41.56 -64.88
CA ARG A 409 21.18 -42.46 -65.38
C ARG A 409 20.34 -41.78 -66.47
N LEU A 410 20.00 -40.52 -66.29
CA LEU A 410 19.32 -39.71 -67.31
C LEU A 410 20.16 -39.62 -68.58
N GLY A 411 21.47 -39.31 -68.46
CA GLY A 411 22.38 -39.27 -69.59
C GLY A 411 22.46 -40.59 -70.36
N LYS A 412 22.57 -41.74 -69.66
CA LYS A 412 22.52 -43.05 -70.31
C LYS A 412 21.19 -43.32 -71.01
N MET A 413 20.08 -42.96 -70.38
CA MET A 413 18.75 -43.13 -70.98
C MET A 413 18.59 -42.26 -72.24
N ASP A 414 19.12 -41.03 -72.22
CA ASP A 414 19.14 -40.14 -73.38
C ASP A 414 20.05 -40.69 -74.50
N GLU A 415 21.22 -41.26 -74.16
CA GLU A 415 22.10 -41.94 -75.11
C GLU A 415 21.42 -43.17 -75.74
N ASP A 416 20.80 -44.03 -74.94
CA ASP A 416 20.05 -45.20 -75.42
C ASP A 416 18.86 -44.76 -76.29
N HIS A 417 18.15 -43.69 -75.91
CA HIS A 417 17.05 -43.15 -76.71
C HIS A 417 17.55 -42.56 -78.03
N SER A 418 18.68 -41.85 -78.02
CA SER A 418 19.33 -41.32 -79.22
C SER A 418 19.78 -42.45 -80.15
N ALA A 419 20.38 -43.52 -79.61
CA ALA A 419 20.80 -44.68 -80.38
C ALA A 419 19.62 -45.41 -81.01
N THR A 420 18.53 -45.63 -80.26
CA THR A 420 17.31 -46.26 -80.80
C THR A 420 16.62 -45.41 -81.86
N LEU A 421 16.62 -44.07 -81.72
CA LEU A 421 16.16 -43.16 -82.77
C LEU A 421 17.04 -43.26 -84.02
N GLN A 422 18.35 -43.29 -83.86
CA GLN A 422 19.30 -43.40 -84.97
C GLN A 422 19.16 -44.75 -85.70
N ASP A 423 19.02 -45.86 -84.97
CA ASP A 423 18.75 -47.19 -85.55
C ASP A 423 17.42 -47.23 -86.31
N MET A 424 16.40 -46.54 -85.79
CA MET A 424 15.10 -46.40 -86.45
C MET A 424 15.22 -45.59 -87.74
N ASP A 425 15.95 -44.48 -87.71
CA ASP A 425 16.23 -43.64 -88.89
C ASP A 425 17.03 -44.41 -89.94
N ASP A 426 18.06 -45.16 -89.55
CA ASP A 426 18.85 -46.01 -90.45
C ASP A 426 18.01 -47.15 -91.05
N SER A 427 17.12 -47.76 -90.27
CA SER A 427 16.16 -48.77 -90.75
C SER A 427 15.17 -48.18 -91.75
N ASN A 428 14.64 -46.98 -91.45
CA ASN A 428 13.75 -46.26 -92.36
C ASN A 428 14.47 -45.84 -93.65
N ASN A 429 15.71 -45.37 -93.56
CA ASN A 429 16.54 -45.05 -94.72
C ASN A 429 16.84 -46.29 -95.57
N LYS A 430 17.18 -47.43 -94.96
CA LYS A 430 17.36 -48.70 -95.70
C LYS A 430 16.08 -49.10 -96.43
N LYS A 431 14.92 -49.02 -95.78
CA LYS A 431 13.62 -49.30 -96.43
C LYS A 431 13.38 -48.35 -97.61
N LEU A 432 13.64 -47.06 -97.41
CA LEU A 432 13.54 -46.05 -98.47
C LEU A 432 14.45 -46.38 -99.66
N MET A 433 15.70 -46.79 -99.41
CA MET A 433 16.64 -47.20 -100.45
C MET A 433 16.17 -48.44 -101.19
N THR A 434 15.64 -49.45 -100.50
CA THR A 434 15.13 -50.66 -101.16
C THR A 434 13.89 -50.38 -102.02
N GLU A 435 12.99 -49.50 -101.58
CA GLU A 435 11.85 -49.06 -102.39
C GLU A 435 12.31 -48.21 -103.59
N TYR A 436 13.36 -47.40 -103.41
CA TYR A 436 13.96 -46.63 -104.49
C TYR A 436 14.63 -47.53 -105.54
N GLU A 437 15.35 -48.57 -105.13
CA GLU A 437 15.94 -49.58 -106.02
C GLU A 437 14.87 -50.35 -106.80
N LYS A 438 13.80 -50.80 -106.12
CA LYS A 438 12.66 -51.44 -106.80
C LYS A 438 12.01 -50.49 -107.83
N TYR A 439 11.88 -49.21 -107.50
CA TYR A 439 11.37 -48.21 -108.43
C TYR A 439 12.29 -48.07 -109.66
N GLN A 440 13.61 -48.02 -109.46
CA GLN A 440 14.57 -47.98 -110.56
C GLN A 440 14.55 -49.24 -111.43
N GLU A 441 14.46 -50.44 -110.84
CA GLU A 441 14.32 -51.69 -111.58
C GLU A 441 13.03 -51.73 -112.39
N LEU A 442 11.91 -51.26 -111.81
CA LEU A 442 10.64 -51.18 -112.51
C LEU A 442 10.73 -50.22 -113.70
N GLN A 443 11.39 -49.07 -113.51
CA GLN A 443 11.64 -48.09 -114.56
C GLN A 443 12.54 -48.65 -115.68
N ALA A 444 13.62 -49.35 -115.33
CA ALA A 444 14.52 -50.00 -116.30
C ALA A 444 13.83 -51.15 -117.05
N ARG A 445 12.97 -51.91 -116.37
CA ARG A 445 12.18 -52.99 -116.98
C ARG A 445 11.14 -52.43 -117.94
N SER A 446 10.50 -51.30 -117.59
CA SER A 446 9.62 -50.57 -118.51
C SER A 446 10.36 -50.14 -119.78
N LEU A 447 11.59 -49.63 -119.64
CA LEU A 447 12.40 -49.15 -120.77
C LEU A 447 12.84 -50.31 -121.68
N LYS A 448 13.34 -51.41 -121.11
CA LYS A 448 13.72 -52.61 -121.87
C LYS A 448 12.54 -53.23 -122.61
N LEU A 449 11.36 -53.23 -122.00
CA LEU A 449 10.16 -53.73 -122.66
C LEU A 449 9.80 -52.87 -123.88
N GLN A 450 9.96 -51.53 -123.78
CA GLN A 450 9.80 -50.64 -124.93
C GLN A 450 10.80 -50.93 -126.05
N GLU A 451 12.09 -51.10 -125.74
CA GLU A 451 13.14 -51.43 -126.73
C GLU A 451 12.91 -52.80 -127.40
N GLU A 452 12.48 -53.82 -126.64
CA GLU A 452 12.14 -55.13 -127.20
C GLU A 452 10.94 -55.07 -128.14
N TYR A 453 9.92 -54.25 -127.81
CA TYR A 453 8.79 -54.03 -128.71
C TYR A 453 9.21 -53.33 -130.01
N GLU A 454 10.16 -52.39 -129.97
CA GLU A 454 10.70 -51.73 -131.17
C GLU A 454 11.52 -52.70 -132.04
N LYS A 455 12.46 -53.46 -131.45
CA LYS A 455 13.27 -54.45 -132.20
C LYS A 455 12.45 -55.53 -132.88
N ARG A 456 11.38 -55.99 -132.22
CA ARG A 456 10.52 -57.04 -132.77
C ARG A 456 9.71 -56.55 -133.98
N ILE A 457 9.52 -55.24 -134.10
CA ILE A 457 8.93 -54.61 -135.28
C ILE A 457 9.98 -54.58 -136.41
N GLU A 458 11.23 -54.19 -136.13
CA GLU A 458 12.32 -54.16 -137.13
C GLU A 458 12.68 -55.55 -137.68
N GLU A 459 12.81 -56.57 -136.83
CA GLU A 459 13.17 -57.94 -137.26
C GLU A 459 12.07 -58.58 -138.14
N MET A 460 10.80 -58.24 -137.88
CA MET A 460 9.67 -58.68 -138.71
C MET A 460 9.68 -57.99 -140.08
N GLU A 461 10.20 -56.77 -140.18
CA GLU A 461 10.40 -56.06 -141.45
C GLU A 461 11.57 -56.65 -142.24
N GLU A 462 12.73 -56.90 -141.60
CA GLU A 462 13.90 -57.48 -142.27
C GLU A 462 13.70 -58.94 -142.75
N ALA A 463 13.05 -59.78 -141.95
CA ALA A 463 12.77 -61.17 -142.33
C ALA A 463 11.85 -61.26 -143.55
N ARG A 464 10.93 -60.29 -143.69
CA ARG A 464 10.05 -60.16 -144.85
C ARG A 464 10.81 -59.80 -146.12
N GLU A 465 11.87 -59.00 -146.03
CA GLU A 465 12.73 -58.65 -147.17
C GLU A 465 13.69 -59.78 -147.58
N LYS A 466 14.32 -60.48 -146.63
CA LYS A 466 15.26 -61.57 -146.91
C LYS A 466 14.61 -62.80 -147.55
N ALA A 467 13.40 -63.18 -147.10
CA ALA A 467 12.64 -64.27 -147.73
C ALA A 467 12.28 -63.97 -149.20
N LEU A 468 12.18 -62.69 -149.57
CA LEU A 468 11.96 -62.24 -150.93
C LEU A 468 13.20 -62.42 -151.82
N GLN A 469 14.42 -62.31 -151.27
CA GLN A 469 15.70 -62.49 -151.97
C GLN A 469 16.12 -63.96 -152.15
N GLU A 470 15.89 -64.83 -151.15
CA GLU A 470 16.27 -66.25 -151.28
C GLU A 470 15.43 -67.01 -152.32
N VAL A 471 14.19 -66.57 -152.54
CA VAL A 471 13.35 -67.12 -153.61
C VAL A 471 13.91 -66.73 -154.97
N THR A 472 14.48 -65.54 -155.15
CA THR A 472 15.08 -65.13 -156.43
C THR A 472 16.36 -65.90 -156.77
N ASP A 473 17.26 -66.11 -155.79
CA ASP A 473 18.56 -66.75 -156.02
C ASP A 473 18.47 -68.28 -156.27
N HIS A 474 17.46 -68.94 -155.69
CA HIS A 474 17.20 -70.37 -155.92
C HIS A 474 16.75 -70.68 -157.36
N TYR A 475 16.17 -69.70 -158.07
CA TYR A 475 15.77 -69.87 -159.46
C TYR A 475 16.94 -69.67 -160.45
N GLU A 476 17.95 -68.86 -160.11
CA GLU A 476 19.12 -68.63 -160.97
C GLU A 476 20.07 -69.84 -160.99
N THR A 477 20.32 -70.45 -159.83
CA THR A 477 21.23 -71.61 -159.68
C THR A 477 20.72 -72.89 -160.37
N LYS A 478 19.40 -73.05 -160.53
CA LYS A 478 18.81 -74.16 -161.31
C LYS A 478 18.95 -74.00 -162.83
N LEU A 479 19.21 -72.79 -163.31
CA LEU A 479 19.38 -72.51 -164.75
C LEU A 479 20.81 -72.82 -165.21
N GLU A 480 21.82 -72.52 -164.39
CA GLU A 480 23.24 -72.68 -164.75
C GLU A 480 23.73 -74.15 -164.74
N GLU A 481 23.20 -75.02 -163.87
CA GLU A 481 23.52 -76.46 -163.83
C GLU A 481 23.01 -77.24 -165.06
N ARG A 482 22.01 -76.71 -165.76
CA ARG A 482 21.38 -77.38 -166.91
C ARG A 482 22.17 -77.22 -168.22
N ASP A 483 23.03 -76.20 -168.31
CA ASP A 483 23.64 -75.82 -169.59
C ASP A 483 25.06 -76.37 -169.82
N ARG A 484 25.84 -76.74 -168.79
CA ARG A 484 27.21 -77.25 -169.01
C ARG A 484 27.40 -78.77 -168.89
N GLN A 485 26.42 -79.53 -168.41
CA GLN A 485 26.43 -81.01 -168.47
C GLN A 485 26.36 -81.58 -169.91
N ARG A 486 26.39 -80.71 -170.95
CA ARG A 486 26.12 -81.10 -172.34
C ARG A 486 27.32 -81.48 -173.21
N GLU A 487 28.57 -81.23 -172.86
CA GLU A 487 29.68 -81.44 -173.83
C GLU A 487 30.95 -82.08 -173.22
N GLN A 488 30.87 -83.38 -172.92
CA GLN A 488 31.99 -84.33 -173.05
C GLN A 488 31.54 -85.53 -173.90
N VAL A 489 31.51 -85.39 -175.23
CA VAL A 489 31.65 -86.50 -176.19
C VAL A 489 32.42 -85.91 -177.38
N GLY A 490 33.68 -86.35 -177.58
CA GLY A 490 34.53 -85.93 -178.70
C GLY A 490 34.08 -86.57 -180.02
N PRO A 491 34.99 -86.98 -180.93
CA PRO A 491 36.36 -86.55 -181.22
C PRO A 491 36.42 -85.89 -182.61
N LEU A 492 37.56 -85.25 -182.94
CA LEU A 492 37.73 -84.33 -184.09
C LEU A 492 36.92 -83.03 -184.00
#